data_AF-A0A2H0Y4E1-F1
#
_entry.id   AF-A0A2H0Y4E1-F1
#
_cell.length_a   1.000
_cell.length_b   1.000
_cell.length_c   1.000
_cell.angle_alpha   90.00
_cell.angle_beta   90.00
_cell.angle_gamma   90.00
#
_symmetry.space_group_name_H-M   'P 1'
#
loop_
_entity.id
_entity.type
_entity.pdbx_description
1 polymer ?
#
loop_
_entity_poly.entity_id
_entity_poly.type
_entity_poly.pdbx_seq_one_letter_code
_entity_poly.pdbx_strand_id
1 'polypeptide(L)'
;MFNLGYGKSVPLESYITAIEKSLNKKAERKLLPMPLGDVPKSSADISKAQHMLAYRSTTPVAVGVPKFIAWYRKYYESRNT
;
A
#
# COMPACT_ATOMS: atom_id res chain seq x y z
N MET A 1 -4.72 15.56 -18.11
CA MET A 1 -4.94 14.49 -17.12
C MET A 1 -3.84 13.44 -17.22
N PHE A 2 -3.31 13.02 -16.07
CA PHE A 2 -2.30 11.97 -15.87
C PHE A 2 -2.74 11.07 -14.71
N ASN A 3 -2.54 9.75 -14.83
CA ASN A 3 -2.69 8.84 -13.69
C ASN A 3 -1.35 8.71 -12.97
N LEU A 4 -1.36 8.85 -11.65
CA LEU A 4 -0.20 8.62 -10.81
C LEU A 4 -0.50 7.43 -9.90
N GLY A 5 0.40 6.46 -9.90
CA GLY A 5 0.28 5.26 -9.08
C GLY A 5 1.54 4.42 -9.18
N TYR A 6 1.49 3.21 -8.63
CA TYR A 6 2.62 2.29 -8.66
C TYR A 6 2.88 1.68 -10.06
N GLY A 7 1.89 1.74 -10.95
CA GLY A 7 1.97 1.20 -12.31
C GLY A 7 1.78 -0.32 -12.41
N LYS A 8 1.62 -1.00 -11.26
CA LYS A 8 1.33 -2.43 -11.19
C LYS A 8 0.51 -2.74 -9.94
N SER A 9 -0.29 -3.80 -10.00
CA SER A 9 -1.02 -4.31 -8.85
C SER A 9 -0.05 -5.00 -7.88
N VAL A 10 -0.30 -4.84 -6.57
CA VAL A 10 0.41 -5.56 -5.52
C VAL A 10 -0.59 -6.43 -4.76
N PRO A 11 -0.29 -7.73 -4.52
CA PRO A 11 -1.22 -8.61 -3.80
C PRO A 11 -1.51 -8.11 -2.39
N LEU A 12 -2.75 -8.28 -1.91
CA LEU A 12 -3.16 -7.95 -0.54
C LEU A 12 -2.24 -8.63 0.50
N GLU A 13 -1.85 -9.88 0.25
CA GLU A 13 -0.91 -10.63 1.10
C GLU A 13 0.44 -9.94 1.30
N SER A 14 0.91 -9.16 0.32
CA SER A 14 2.16 -8.40 0.46
C SER A 14 2.01 -7.26 1.48
N TYR A 15 0.83 -6.63 1.55
CA TYR A 15 0.54 -5.61 2.56
C TYR A 15 0.40 -6.24 3.95
N ILE A 16 -0.37 -7.32 4.07
CA ILE A 16 -0.54 -8.04 5.35
C ILE A 16 0.83 -8.48 5.88
N THR A 17 1.65 -9.11 5.05
CA THR A 17 3.00 -9.55 5.42
C THR A 17 3.89 -8.37 5.88
N ALA A 18 3.82 -7.23 5.18
CA ALA A 18 4.60 -6.05 5.56
C ALA A 18 4.16 -5.47 6.91
N ILE A 19 2.86 -5.46 7.20
CA ILE A 19 2.31 -5.03 8.50
C ILE A 19 2.75 -6.00 9.60
N GLU A 20 2.56 -7.32 9.40
CA GLU A 20 2.92 -8.34 10.38
C GLU A 20 4.40 -8.26 10.77
N LYS A 21 5.29 -8.10 9.78
CA LYS A 21 6.73 -7.91 10.01
C LYS A 21 7.04 -6.62 10.76
N SER A 22 6.39 -5.52 10.41
CA SER A 22 6.62 -4.22 11.04
C SER A 22 6.16 -4.16 12.50
N LEU A 23 5.13 -4.94 12.85
CA LEU A 23 4.56 -5.00 14.20
C LEU A 23 5.04 -6.22 15.02
N ASN A 24 5.84 -7.10 14.41
CA ASN A 24 6.22 -8.40 14.96
C ASN A 24 5.03 -9.19 15.51
N LYS A 25 3.90 -9.16 14.80
CA LYS A 25 2.64 -9.77 15.23
C LYS A 25 1.90 -10.36 14.04
N LYS A 26 1.40 -11.59 14.18
CA LYS A 26 0.56 -12.23 13.16
C LYS A 26 -0.86 -11.69 13.21
N ALA A 27 -1.44 -11.45 12.04
CA ALA A 27 -2.84 -11.07 11.93
C ALA A 27 -3.72 -12.31 12.14
N GLU A 28 -4.78 -12.17 12.93
CA GLU A 28 -5.85 -13.15 12.94
C GLU A 28 -6.70 -12.94 11.67
N ARG A 29 -6.74 -13.96 10.80
CA ARG A 29 -7.33 -13.83 9.46
C ARG A 29 -8.72 -14.43 9.43
N LYS A 30 -9.70 -13.60 9.05
CA LYS A 30 -11.05 -14.06 8.69
C LYS A 30 -11.21 -13.90 7.18
N LEU A 31 -11.17 -15.01 6.45
CA LEU A 31 -11.39 -15.00 5.00
C LEU A 31 -12.88 -14.80 4.72
N LEU A 32 -13.19 -13.79 3.93
CA LEU A 32 -14.55 -13.45 3.50
C LEU A 32 -14.65 -13.59 1.98
N PRO A 33 -15.85 -13.86 1.43
CA PRO A 33 -16.08 -13.80 -0.01
C PRO A 33 -15.73 -12.41 -0.57
N MET A 34 -15.28 -12.36 -1.82
CA MET A 34 -15.01 -11.10 -2.50
C MET A 34 -16.33 -10.30 -2.63
N PRO A 35 -16.36 -9.02 -2.20
CA PRO A 35 -17.52 -8.16 -2.41
C PRO A 35 -17.87 -8.05 -3.90
N LEU A 36 -19.17 -8.03 -4.24
CA LEU A 36 -19.64 -7.96 -5.64
C LEU A 36 -19.16 -6.71 -6.40
N GLY A 37 -18.81 -5.63 -5.68
CA GLY A 37 -18.29 -4.39 -6.27
C GLY A 37 -16.77 -4.35 -6.44
N ASP A 38 -16.04 -5.34 -5.93
CA ASP A 38 -14.58 -5.36 -6.03
C ASP A 38 -14.13 -5.94 -7.37
N VAL A 39 -13.15 -5.27 -7.98
CA VAL A 39 -12.45 -5.82 -9.16
C VAL A 39 -11.26 -6.66 -8.69
N PRO A 40 -11.05 -7.88 -9.23
CA PRO A 40 -9.97 -8.76 -8.78
C PRO A 40 -8.57 -8.16 -8.92
N LYS A 41 -8.38 -7.26 -9.88
CA LYS A 41 -7.11 -6.61 -10.17
C LYS A 41 -7.33 -5.25 -10.80
N SER A 42 -6.74 -4.22 -10.19
CA SER A 42 -6.66 -2.88 -10.76
C SER A 42 -5.26 -2.30 -10.61
N SER A 43 -4.88 -1.42 -11.53
CA SER A 43 -3.63 -0.66 -11.48
C SER A 43 -3.76 0.59 -12.35
N ALA A 44 -3.11 1.67 -11.93
CA ALA A 44 -3.03 2.88 -12.74
C ALA A 44 -2.18 2.63 -14.00
N ASP A 45 -2.72 2.93 -15.18
CA ASP A 45 -1.91 3.09 -16.39
C ASP A 45 -1.12 4.40 -16.27
N ILE A 46 0.20 4.27 -16.06
CA ILE A 46 1.11 5.40 -15.85
C ILE A 46 1.92 5.75 -17.11
N SER A 47 1.64 5.14 -18.26
CA SER A 47 2.45 5.28 -19.48
C SER A 47 2.59 6.76 -19.89
N LYS A 48 1.49 7.52 -19.80
CA LYS A 48 1.50 8.96 -20.12
C LYS A 48 2.37 9.78 -19.16
N ALA A 49 2.34 9.47 -17.87
CA ALA A 49 3.15 10.17 -16.87
C ALA A 49 4.63 9.79 -16.98
N GLN A 50 4.94 8.53 -17.30
CA GLN A 50 6.29 8.06 -17.57
C GLN A 50 6.91 8.82 -18.75
N HIS A 51 6.21 8.89 -19.89
CA HIS A 51 6.74 9.54 -21.09
C HIS A 51 6.86 11.05 -20.96
N MET A 52 5.87 11.73 -20.38
CA MET A 52 5.85 13.20 -20.38
C MET A 52 6.53 13.82 -19.17
N LEU A 53 6.61 13.12 -18.03
CA LEU A 53 7.10 13.66 -16.76
C LEU A 53 8.29 12.88 -16.18
N ALA A 54 8.79 11.86 -16.89
CA ALA A 54 9.75 10.88 -16.35
C ALA A 54 9.29 10.27 -15.00
N TYR A 55 7.98 10.22 -14.76
CA TYR A 55 7.42 9.79 -13.48
C TYR A 55 7.61 8.28 -13.27
N ARG A 56 8.05 7.90 -12.06
CA ARG A 56 8.05 6.50 -11.61
C ARG A 56 7.84 6.45 -10.12
N SER A 57 6.91 5.61 -9.66
CA SER A 57 6.80 5.29 -8.23
C SER A 57 7.96 4.39 -7.81
N THR A 58 8.69 4.80 -6.79
CA THR A 58 9.93 4.14 -6.34
C THR A 58 9.83 3.53 -4.94
N THR A 59 8.66 3.60 -4.29
CA THR A 59 8.45 3.10 -2.93
C THR A 59 7.66 1.80 -2.97
N PRO A 60 8.30 0.62 -2.82
CA PRO A 60 7.59 -0.65 -2.72
C PRO A 60 6.80 -0.73 -1.41
N VAL A 61 5.80 -1.62 -1.36
CA VAL A 61 4.99 -1.87 -0.14
C VAL A 61 5.87 -2.25 1.05
N ALA A 62 6.89 -3.09 0.85
CA ALA A 62 7.83 -3.50 1.88
C ALA A 62 8.64 -2.33 2.49
N VAL A 63 8.67 -1.17 1.84
CA VAL A 63 9.32 0.06 2.34
C VAL A 63 8.29 1.07 2.83
N GLY A 64 7.20 1.26 2.09
CA GLY A 64 6.16 2.25 2.41
C GLY A 64 5.39 1.91 3.68
N VAL A 65 5.02 0.63 3.88
CA VAL A 65 4.24 0.20 5.05
C VAL A 65 4.98 0.42 6.37
N PRO A 66 6.26 0.01 6.54
CA PRO A 66 7.00 0.31 7.76
C PRO A 66 7.09 1.80 8.06
N LYS A 67 7.35 2.63 7.03
CA LYS A 67 7.41 4.10 7.18
C LYS A 67 6.08 4.68 7.63
N PHE A 68 4.98 4.21 7.05
CA PHE A 68 3.63 4.62 7.44
C PHE A 68 3.32 4.25 8.89
N ILE A 69 3.61 3.02 9.32
CA ILE A 69 3.41 2.56 10.70
C ILE A 69 4.23 3.41 11.68
N ALA A 70 5.50 3.69 11.36
CA ALA A 70 6.35 4.53 12.19
C ALA A 70 5.79 5.94 12.35
N TRP A 71 5.31 6.56 11.26
CA TRP A 71 4.63 7.85 11.30
C TRP A 71 3.34 7.80 12.13
N TYR A 72 2.51 6.78 11.92
CA TYR A 72 1.23 6.63 12.61
C TYR A 72 1.42 6.52 14.12
N ARG A 73 2.33 5.65 14.59
CA ARG A 73 2.62 5.50 16.03
C ARG A 73 3.12 6.81 16.64
N LYS A 74 4.09 7.46 16.00
CA LYS A 74 4.60 8.77 16.45
C LYS A 74 3.49 9.81 16.57
N TYR A 75 2.60 9.88 15.57
CA TYR A 75 1.51 10.85 15.53
C TYR A 75 0.54 10.67 16.70
N TYR A 76 0.12 9.44 17.00
CA TYR A 76 -0.83 9.18 18.09
C TYR A 76 -0.17 9.15 19.48
N GLU A 77 1.10 8.76 19.62
CA GLU A 77 1.86 8.90 20.87
C GLU A 77 1.99 10.38 21.27
N SER A 78 2.24 11.27 20.30
CA SER A 78 2.34 12.72 20.55
C SER A 78 1.02 13.44 20.90
N ARG A 79 -0.12 12.72 20.85
CA ARG A 79 -1.46 13.25 21.13
C ARG A 79 -2.13 12.63 22.36
N ASN A 80 -1.46 11.71 23.05
CA ASN A 80 -1.91 11.12 24.31
C ASN A 80 -1.36 11.85 25.56
N THR A 81 -0.99 13.12 25.38
CA THR A 81 -0.74 14.11 26.45
C THR A 81 -1.77 15.21 26.33
#